data_AF-A0A820EW37-F1
#
_entry.id   AF-A0A820EW37-F1
#
_cell.length_a   1.000
_cell.length_b   1.000
_cell.length_c   1.000
_cell.angle_alpha   90.00
_cell.angle_beta   90.00
_cell.angle_gamma   90.00
#
_symmetry.space_group_name_H-M   'P 1'
#
loop_
_entity.id
_entity.type
_entity.pdbx_description
1 polymer ?
#
loop_
_entity_poly.entity_id
_entity_poly.type
_entity_poly.pdbx_seq_one_letter_code
_entity_poly.pdbx_strand_id
1 'polypeptide(L)'
;TKQEDIDAAFELVKEKTLVLHGLVNNAGILLGTYIDWTSMDVMRRVMDVNYFGHVAMTKKFLPLLIAKYDSRVVNICSAAGFISLSNMSAYSASKYAMESFSDCLRREMFPWGLRVSAVEPGFMQTPILKRLKSFQEVSTTISNEAQE
;
A
#
# COMPACT_ATOMS: atom_id res chain seq x y z
N THR A 1 -6.04 -1.38 8.48
CA THR A 1 -6.21 0.09 8.40
C THR A 1 -6.97 0.65 9.58
N LYS A 2 -7.57 -0.19 10.46
CA LYS A 2 -8.19 0.29 11.70
C LYS A 2 -7.10 0.72 12.67
N GLN A 3 -7.31 1.83 13.37
CA GLN A 3 -6.33 2.36 14.31
C GLN A 3 -6.12 1.43 15.51
N GLU A 4 -7.19 0.83 16.01
CA GLU A 4 -7.16 -0.13 17.13
C GLU A 4 -6.24 -1.33 16.85
N ASP A 5 -6.30 -1.91 15.65
CA ASP A 5 -5.43 -3.02 15.25
C ASP A 5 -3.95 -2.60 15.19
N ILE A 6 -3.69 -1.36 14.74
CA ILE A 6 -2.33 -0.79 14.64
C ILE A 6 -1.77 -0.54 16.05
N ASP A 7 -2.59 -0.03 16.96
CA ASP A 7 -2.23 0.20 18.35
C ASP A 7 -1.95 -1.11 19.08
N ALA A 8 -2.80 -2.13 18.89
CA ALA A 8 -2.60 -3.46 19.44
C ALA A 8 -1.30 -4.10 18.93
N ALA A 9 -1.01 -3.98 17.63
CA ALA A 9 0.25 -4.47 17.05
C ALA A 9 1.47 -3.76 17.64
N PHE A 10 1.39 -2.45 17.87
CA PHE A 10 2.46 -1.68 18.47
C PHE A 10 2.76 -2.11 19.91
N GLU A 11 1.73 -2.24 20.76
CA GLU A 11 1.94 -2.67 22.15
C GLU A 11 2.55 -4.08 22.19
N LEU A 12 2.06 -5.01 21.35
CA LEU A 12 2.63 -6.36 21.24
C LEU A 12 4.13 -6.36 20.89
N VAL A 13 4.58 -5.48 20.00
CA VAL A 13 6.00 -5.39 19.61
C VAL A 13 6.82 -4.71 20.70
N LYS A 14 6.28 -3.63 21.29
CA LYS A 14 6.94 -2.85 22.33
C LYS A 14 7.19 -3.67 23.60
N GLU A 15 6.32 -4.60 23.93
CA GLU A 15 6.53 -5.57 25.02
C GLU A 15 7.76 -6.46 24.79
N LYS A 16 8.15 -6.69 23.53
CA LYS A 16 9.25 -7.59 23.15
C LYS A 16 10.57 -6.87 22.92
N THR A 17 10.52 -5.60 22.52
CA THR A 17 11.73 -4.84 22.19
C THR A 17 11.52 -3.34 22.33
N LEU A 18 12.58 -2.66 22.76
CA LEU A 18 12.67 -1.19 22.77
C LEU A 18 13.23 -0.63 21.46
N VAL A 19 13.74 -1.50 20.57
CA VAL A 19 14.32 -1.12 19.27
C VAL A 19 13.72 -1.99 18.18
N LEU A 20 13.16 -1.36 17.15
CA LEU A 20 12.70 -2.04 15.95
C LEU A 20 13.69 -1.78 14.81
N HIS A 21 14.39 -2.83 14.37
CA HIS A 21 15.39 -2.72 13.30
C HIS A 21 14.78 -2.53 11.91
N GLY A 22 13.54 -3.00 11.71
CA GLY A 22 12.93 -3.07 10.39
C GLY A 22 11.41 -3.04 10.46
N LEU A 23 10.79 -2.24 9.58
CA LEU A 23 9.37 -2.30 9.28
C LEU A 23 9.19 -2.54 7.78
N VAL A 24 8.44 -3.59 7.42
CA VAL A 24 8.12 -3.90 6.02
C VAL A 24 6.64 -3.65 5.77
N ASN A 25 6.36 -2.57 5.07
CA ASN A 25 5.02 -2.20 4.64
C ASN A 25 4.68 -2.92 3.32
N ASN A 26 4.11 -4.13 3.46
CA ASN A 26 3.79 -5.00 2.32
C ASN A 26 2.30 -5.07 1.97
N ALA A 27 1.40 -4.78 2.91
CA ALA A 27 -0.03 -4.97 2.71
C ALA A 27 -0.53 -4.24 1.44
N GLY A 28 -1.30 -4.92 0.59
CA GLY A 28 -1.76 -4.33 -0.65
C GLY A 28 -2.94 -5.07 -1.26
N ILE A 29 -3.82 -4.30 -1.89
CA ILE A 29 -4.94 -4.80 -2.67
C ILE A 29 -4.95 -4.12 -4.03
N LEU A 30 -5.47 -4.85 -5.01
CA LEU A 30 -5.70 -4.36 -6.36
C LEU A 30 -7.17 -4.68 -6.66
N LEU A 31 -7.98 -3.62 -6.74
CA LEU A 31 -9.42 -3.66 -6.98
C LEU A 31 -9.79 -2.56 -7.98
N GLY A 32 -10.94 -2.72 -8.62
CA GLY A 32 -11.46 -1.79 -9.62
C GLY A 32 -11.27 -2.31 -11.05
N THR A 33 -11.72 -1.50 -11.99
CA THR A 33 -11.63 -1.74 -13.44
C THR A 33 -11.53 -0.37 -14.14
N TYR A 34 -12.23 -0.17 -15.25
CA TYR A 34 -12.42 1.15 -15.84
C TYR A 34 -13.06 2.14 -14.87
N ILE A 35 -12.74 3.42 -15.07
CA ILE A 35 -13.03 4.49 -14.12
C ILE A 35 -14.53 4.76 -13.95
N ASP A 36 -15.30 4.63 -15.03
CA ASP A 36 -16.76 4.75 -15.08
C ASP A 36 -17.48 3.66 -14.26
N TRP A 37 -16.86 2.48 -14.11
CA TRP A 37 -17.40 1.36 -13.33
C TRP A 37 -16.80 1.25 -11.93
N THR A 38 -15.76 2.02 -11.63
CA THR A 38 -15.06 1.95 -10.35
C THR A 38 -15.68 2.94 -9.37
N SER A 39 -16.39 2.43 -8.36
CA SER A 39 -17.01 3.28 -7.35
C SER A 39 -15.97 4.04 -6.51
N MET A 40 -16.38 5.18 -5.97
CA MET A 40 -15.52 5.97 -5.07
C MET A 40 -15.11 5.19 -3.81
N ASP A 41 -15.94 4.25 -3.34
CA ASP A 41 -15.60 3.42 -2.19
C ASP A 41 -14.48 2.43 -2.50
N VAL A 42 -14.44 1.89 -3.73
CA VAL A 42 -13.30 1.08 -4.19
C VAL A 42 -12.04 1.93 -4.28
N MET A 43 -12.13 3.14 -4.86
CA MET A 43 -11.00 4.08 -4.94
C MET A 43 -10.42 4.38 -3.55
N ARG A 44 -11.28 4.75 -2.60
CA ARG A 44 -10.88 5.01 -1.20
C ARG A 44 -10.29 3.78 -0.54
N ARG A 45 -10.93 2.61 -0.69
CA ARG A 45 -10.47 1.37 -0.06
C ARG A 45 -9.06 0.98 -0.51
N VAL A 46 -8.76 1.12 -1.80
CA VAL A 46 -7.42 0.85 -2.34
C VAL A 46 -6.39 1.83 -1.76
N MET A 47 -6.71 3.13 -1.72
CA MET A 47 -5.84 4.14 -1.10
C MET A 47 -5.64 3.88 0.41
N ASP A 48 -6.70 3.54 1.13
CA ASP A 48 -6.64 3.26 2.57
C ASP A 48 -5.68 2.11 2.88
N VAL A 49 -5.75 1.02 2.11
CA VAL A 49 -4.92 -0.17 2.36
C VAL A 49 -3.49 0.04 1.87
N ASN A 50 -3.32 0.50 0.63
CA ASN A 50 -2.03 0.53 -0.04
C ASN A 50 -1.16 1.72 0.37
N TYR A 51 -1.76 2.78 0.90
CA TYR A 51 -1.08 4.02 1.25
C TYR A 51 -1.31 4.41 2.70
N PHE A 52 -2.53 4.83 3.09
CA PHE A 52 -2.75 5.38 4.44
C PHE A 52 -2.44 4.37 5.55
N GLY A 53 -2.74 3.09 5.33
CA GLY A 53 -2.38 2.02 6.27
C GLY A 53 -0.87 1.91 6.50
N HIS A 54 -0.06 2.06 5.45
CA HIS A 54 1.40 2.04 5.56
C HIS A 54 1.92 3.28 6.28
N VAL A 55 1.38 4.45 5.93
CA VAL A 55 1.71 5.71 6.61
C VAL A 55 1.40 5.62 8.11
N ALA A 56 0.21 5.10 8.48
CA ALA A 56 -0.20 4.93 9.86
C ALA A 56 0.72 3.96 10.62
N MET A 57 1.07 2.81 10.02
CA MET A 57 2.05 1.87 10.59
C MET A 57 3.41 2.53 10.79
N THR A 58 3.95 3.19 9.77
CA THR A 58 5.24 3.89 9.89
C THR A 58 5.20 4.91 11.01
N LYS A 59 4.19 5.80 11.05
CA LYS A 59 4.05 6.83 12.09
C LYS A 59 3.95 6.24 13.49
N LYS A 60 3.14 5.20 13.69
CA LYS A 60 2.96 4.56 14.99
C LYS A 60 4.27 3.95 15.52
N PHE A 61 5.05 3.32 14.63
CA PHE A 61 6.27 2.61 15.00
C PHE A 61 7.53 3.48 15.01
N LEU A 62 7.44 4.76 14.61
CA LEU A 62 8.58 5.68 14.60
C LEU A 62 9.38 5.66 15.91
N PRO A 63 8.79 5.74 17.12
CA PRO A 63 9.56 5.75 18.35
C PRO A 63 10.49 4.54 18.53
N LEU A 64 10.08 3.35 18.07
CA LEU A 64 10.89 2.14 18.14
C LEU A 64 11.92 2.07 17.00
N LEU A 65 11.55 2.56 15.82
CA LEU A 65 12.43 2.59 14.64
C LEU A 65 13.61 3.54 14.83
N ILE A 66 13.40 4.66 15.52
CA ILE A 66 14.41 5.72 15.69
C ILE A 66 15.13 5.66 17.04
N ALA A 67 14.77 4.68 17.88
CA ALA A 67 15.44 4.42 19.15
C ALA A 67 16.94 4.07 18.96
N LYS A 68 17.32 3.62 17.76
CA LYS A 68 18.70 3.34 17.36
C LYS A 68 18.92 3.75 15.90
N TYR A 69 20.14 4.19 15.60
CA TYR A 69 20.60 4.39 14.23
C TYR A 69 20.63 3.07 13.43
N ASP A 70 20.46 3.20 12.11
CA ASP A 70 20.55 2.12 11.12
C ASP A 70 19.36 1.15 11.09
N SER A 71 18.22 1.57 11.61
CA SER A 71 16.92 0.92 11.35
C SER A 71 16.44 1.21 9.92
N ARG A 72 15.47 0.43 9.45
CA ARG A 72 14.95 0.54 8.08
C ARG A 72 13.43 0.47 7.97
N VAL A 73 12.85 1.30 7.11
CA VAL A 73 11.51 1.07 6.55
C VAL A 73 11.65 0.58 5.12
N VAL A 74 10.97 -0.51 4.79
CA VAL A 74 10.87 -1.04 3.43
C VAL A 74 9.42 -0.96 2.99
N ASN A 75 9.16 -0.18 1.95
CA ASN A 75 7.83 -0.01 1.38
C ASN A 75 7.72 -0.82 0.09
N ILE A 76 6.73 -1.71 0.01
CA ILE A 76 6.44 -2.45 -1.21
C ILE A 76 5.54 -1.58 -2.09
N CYS A 77 6.16 -0.93 -3.06
CA CYS A 77 5.49 -0.12 -4.07
C CYS A 77 5.08 -1.01 -5.26
N SER A 78 5.34 -0.59 -6.50
CA SER A 78 5.07 -1.33 -7.73
C SER A 78 5.68 -0.61 -8.93
N ALA A 79 5.98 -1.33 -10.01
CA ALA A 79 6.20 -0.71 -11.32
C ALA A 79 5.02 0.20 -11.75
N ALA A 80 3.81 -0.10 -11.27
CA ALA A 80 2.62 0.76 -11.45
C ALA A 80 2.68 2.10 -10.68
N GLY A 81 3.74 2.32 -9.88
CA GLY A 81 4.09 3.61 -9.29
C GLY A 81 4.84 4.55 -10.24
N PHE A 82 5.24 4.07 -11.43
CA PHE A 82 5.93 4.84 -12.47
C PHE A 82 5.26 4.77 -13.83
N ILE A 83 4.56 3.67 -14.11
CA ILE A 83 3.87 3.43 -15.37
C ILE A 83 2.43 3.02 -15.06
N SER A 84 1.48 3.92 -15.32
CA SER A 84 0.06 3.63 -15.11
C SER A 84 -0.52 2.80 -16.25
N LEU A 85 -1.24 1.72 -15.91
CA LEU A 85 -1.96 0.89 -16.87
C LEU A 85 -3.46 1.20 -16.86
N SER A 86 -4.10 1.07 -18.02
CA SER A 86 -5.57 1.08 -18.13
C SER A 86 -6.17 0.06 -17.17
N ASN A 87 -7.37 0.34 -16.61
CA ASN A 87 -8.10 -0.48 -15.62
C ASN A 87 -7.50 -0.56 -14.20
N MET A 88 -6.41 0.16 -13.93
CA MET A 88 -5.73 0.17 -12.63
C MET A 88 -5.62 1.57 -12.01
N SER A 89 -6.59 2.46 -12.27
CA SER A 89 -6.51 3.86 -11.81
C SER A 89 -6.37 3.99 -10.29
N ALA A 90 -7.20 3.27 -9.52
CA ALA A 90 -7.13 3.23 -8.06
C ALA A 90 -5.76 2.73 -7.55
N TYR A 91 -5.30 1.62 -8.13
CA TYR A 91 -4.07 0.96 -7.73
C TYR A 91 -2.84 1.81 -8.06
N SER A 92 -2.73 2.26 -9.31
CA SER A 92 -1.61 3.09 -9.78
C SER A 92 -1.52 4.37 -8.94
N ALA A 93 -2.64 5.09 -8.76
CA ALA A 93 -2.66 6.28 -7.90
C ALA A 93 -2.13 6.01 -6.49
N SER A 94 -2.55 4.90 -5.85
CA SER A 94 -2.05 4.54 -4.52
C SER A 94 -0.55 4.21 -4.50
N LYS A 95 -0.01 3.63 -5.57
CA LYS A 95 1.42 3.28 -5.68
C LYS A 95 2.28 4.50 -5.97
N TYR A 96 1.84 5.42 -6.82
CA TYR A 96 2.49 6.73 -6.99
C TYR A 96 2.53 7.52 -5.68
N ALA A 97 1.45 7.51 -4.91
CA ALA A 97 1.42 8.14 -3.58
C ALA A 97 2.47 7.51 -2.64
N MET A 98 2.60 6.18 -2.66
CA MET A 98 3.58 5.46 -1.84
C MET A 98 5.02 5.74 -2.26
N GLU A 99 5.30 5.93 -3.56
CA GLU A 99 6.62 6.36 -4.04
C GLU A 99 6.98 7.73 -3.46
N SER A 100 6.10 8.72 -3.65
CA SER A 100 6.34 10.08 -3.17
C SER A 100 6.52 10.12 -1.65
N PHE A 101 5.72 9.36 -0.91
CA PHE A 101 5.87 9.26 0.54
C PHE A 101 7.20 8.62 0.96
N SER A 102 7.65 7.58 0.25
CA SER A 102 8.92 6.93 0.53
C SER A 102 10.10 7.89 0.34
N ASP A 103 10.02 8.76 -0.67
CA ASP A 103 11.02 9.77 -0.94
C ASP A 103 11.05 10.89 0.11
N CYS A 104 9.89 11.38 0.53
CA CYS A 104 9.80 12.35 1.63
C CYS A 104 10.31 11.75 2.94
N LEU A 105 9.81 10.57 3.32
CA LEU A 105 10.18 9.87 4.55
C LEU A 105 11.69 9.65 4.63
N ARG A 106 12.33 9.25 3.52
CA ARG A 106 13.78 9.04 3.49
C ARG A 106 14.55 10.31 3.86
N ARG A 107 14.10 11.47 3.39
CA ARG A 107 14.77 12.76 3.60
C ARG A 107 14.47 13.30 5.00
N GLU A 108 13.22 13.24 5.42
CA GLU A 108 12.75 13.70 6.73
C GLU A 108 13.42 12.93 7.88
N MET A 109 13.63 11.62 7.69
CA MET A 109 14.06 10.71 8.76
C MET A 109 15.56 10.40 8.74
N PHE A 110 16.29 10.86 7.72
CA PHE A 110 17.74 10.65 7.60
C PHE A 110 18.53 11.14 8.83
N PRO A 111 18.25 12.31 9.44
CA PRO A 111 18.96 12.77 10.64
C PRO A 111 18.80 11.86 11.86
N TRP A 112 17.77 11.00 11.86
CA TRP A 112 17.51 10.06 12.95
C TRP A 112 18.04 8.65 12.65
N GLY A 113 18.83 8.50 11.58
CA GLY A 113 19.46 7.24 11.20
C GLY A 113 18.50 6.20 10.61
N LEU A 114 17.27 6.59 10.26
CA LEU A 114 16.29 5.72 9.64
C LEU A 114 16.46 5.71 8.12
N ARG A 115 16.78 4.56 7.55
CA ARG A 115 16.88 4.40 6.09
C ARG A 115 15.54 3.93 5.52
N VAL A 116 15.22 4.37 4.29
CA VAL A 116 13.99 3.99 3.61
C VAL A 116 14.29 3.43 2.24
N SER A 117 13.74 2.25 1.94
CA SER A 117 13.82 1.59 0.64
C SER A 117 12.43 1.40 0.06
N ALA A 118 12.24 1.75 -1.21
CA ALA A 118 11.09 1.36 -2.01
C ALA A 118 11.47 0.13 -2.83
N VAL A 119 10.58 -0.85 -2.90
CA VAL A 119 10.72 -2.04 -3.76
C VAL A 119 9.58 -2.02 -4.75
N GLU A 120 9.90 -2.20 -6.03
CA GLU A 120 8.96 -1.97 -7.13
C GLU A 120 8.78 -3.23 -7.99
N PRO A 121 8.00 -4.22 -7.53
CA PRO A 121 7.77 -5.41 -8.31
C PRO A 121 7.00 -5.11 -9.61
N GLY A 122 7.38 -5.81 -10.67
CA GLY A 122 6.56 -5.98 -11.87
C GLY A 122 5.50 -7.07 -11.67
N PHE A 123 5.21 -7.83 -12.73
CA PHE A 123 4.31 -8.97 -12.63
C PHE A 123 4.96 -10.12 -11.85
N MET A 124 4.32 -10.49 -10.74
CA MET A 124 4.75 -11.58 -9.87
C MET A 124 3.67 -12.65 -9.80
N GLN A 125 4.07 -13.93 -9.69
CA GLN A 125 3.14 -15.05 -9.54
C GLN A 125 2.47 -15.01 -8.16
N THR A 126 1.40 -14.24 -8.03
CA THR A 126 0.63 -14.08 -6.80
C THR A 126 -0.88 -14.01 -7.10
N PRO A 127 -1.76 -14.29 -6.13
CA PRO A 127 -3.20 -14.18 -6.32
C PRO A 127 -3.72 -12.75 -6.53
N ILE A 128 -2.89 -11.71 -6.41
CA ILE A 128 -3.35 -10.31 -6.46
C ILE A 128 -4.03 -9.97 -7.79
N LEU A 129 -3.55 -10.53 -8.90
CA LEU A 129 -4.11 -10.33 -10.23
C LEU A 129 -5.43 -11.07 -10.43
N LYS A 130 -5.72 -12.11 -9.65
CA LYS A 130 -7.01 -12.85 -9.74
C LYS A 130 -8.20 -12.01 -9.29
N ARG A 131 -7.97 -10.85 -8.67
CA ARG A 131 -9.01 -9.91 -8.23
C ARG A 131 -9.38 -8.87 -9.28
N LEU A 132 -8.65 -8.82 -10.40
CA LEU A 132 -9.05 -8.06 -11.57
C LEU A 132 -10.14 -8.83 -12.30
N LYS A 133 -11.31 -8.21 -12.45
CA LYS A 133 -12.32 -8.75 -13.37
C LYS A 133 -11.82 -8.59 -14.79
N SER A 134 -11.88 -9.66 -15.57
CA SER A 134 -11.50 -9.59 -16.98
C SER A 134 -12.49 -8.72 -17.76
N PHE A 135 -12.05 -8.15 -18.89
CA PHE A 135 -12.95 -7.40 -19.78
C PHE A 135 -14.16 -8.25 -20.21
N GLN A 136 -13.96 -9.55 -20.44
CA GLN A 136 -15.02 -10.50 -20.78
C GLN A 136 -16.04 -10.67 -19.64
N GLU A 137 -15.58 -10.78 -18.39
CA GLU A 137 -16.47 -10.88 -17.22
C GLU A 137 -17.32 -9.62 -17.04
N VAL A 138 -16.71 -8.44 -17.21
CA VAL A 138 -17.42 -7.15 -17.15
C VAL A 138 -18.44 -7.06 -18.29
N SER A 139 -18.02 -7.31 -19.54
CA SER A 139 -18.90 -7.26 -20.71
C SER A 139 -20.10 -8.23 -20.61
N THR A 140 -19.89 -9.42 -20.03
CA THR A 140 -20.94 -10.41 -19.83
C THR A 140 -21.94 -9.94 -18.77
N THR A 141 -21.46 -9.33 -17.69
CA THR A 141 -22.32 -8.77 -16.63
C THR A 141 -23.22 -7.66 -17.19
N ILE A 142 -22.65 -6.74 -17.98
CA ILE A 142 -23.39 -5.65 -18.64
C ILE A 142 -24.46 -6.18 -19.59
N SER A 143 -24.10 -7.21 -20.37
CA SER A 143 -25.03 -7.80 -21.34
C SER A 143 -26.23 -8.46 -20.67
N ASN A 144 -26.03 -9.02 -19.46
CA ASN A 144 -27.10 -9.63 -18.67
C ASN A 144 -27.97 -8.57 -17.97
N GLU A 145 -27.36 -7.51 -17.42
CA GLU A 145 -28.10 -6.41 -16.76
C GLU A 145 -28.92 -5.58 -17.78
N ALA A 146 -28.48 -5.48 -19.04
CA ALA A 146 -29.22 -4.80 -20.10
C ALA A 146 -30.40 -5.61 -20.68
N GLN A 147 -30.56 -6.88 -20.28
CA GLN A 147 -31.65 -7.76 -20.70
C GLN A 147 -32.79 -7.84 -19.66
N GLU A 148 -32.65 -7.23 -18.48
CA GLU A 148 -33.72 -6.98 -17.50
C GLU A 148 -34.33 -5.59 -17.66
#